data_AF-A0A9D7I1D3-F1
#
_entry.id   AF-A0A9D7I1D3-F1
#
_cell.length_a   1.000
_cell.length_b   1.000
_cell.length_c   1.000
_cell.angle_alpha   90.00
_cell.angle_beta   90.00
_cell.angle_gamma   90.00
#
_symmetry.space_group_name_H-M   'P 1'
#
loop_
_entity.id
_entity.type
_entity.pdbx_description
1 polymer ?
#
loop_
_entity_poly.entity_id
_entity_poly.type
_entity_poly.pdbx_seq_one_letter_code
_entity_poly.pdbx_strand_id
1 'polypeptide(L)'
;MKTNQYILIIALFCLGIVSCRTRTEELYSKGENLVEEKKYSEAIEIYNNILKRNSKLQDAYYYKADCYFLDSNYTKALHYYKLLLKKKGVEIEENMISERNVNILESQEVRNHEIPVAEIFYRLGITYYYMDSLSSSFKFLQRSIERKHQIAGSLIWQGLIWTRTESVHKSCDFFQRAKELGDAEGERFLKLFCESKAPK
;
A
#
# COMPACT_ATOMS: atom_id res chain seq x y z
N MET A 1 52.63 1.43 15.20
CA MET A 1 51.95 2.61 14.61
C MET A 1 50.84 2.28 13.60
N LYS A 2 50.90 1.16 12.84
CA LYS A 2 49.84 0.83 11.84
C LYS A 2 48.47 0.49 12.44
N THR A 3 48.41 -0.09 13.64
CA THR A 3 47.15 -0.50 14.31
C THR A 3 46.22 0.68 14.66
N ASN A 4 46.77 1.82 15.11
CA ASN A 4 45.98 3.03 15.39
C ASN A 4 45.37 3.65 14.13
N GLN A 5 46.02 3.49 12.97
CA GLN A 5 45.52 4.03 11.70
C GLN A 5 44.31 3.22 11.19
N TYR A 6 44.29 1.90 11.38
CA TYR A 6 43.13 1.07 11.06
C TYR A 6 41.95 1.32 12.01
N ILE A 7 42.20 1.54 13.30
CA ILE A 7 41.15 1.88 14.28
C ILE A 7 40.50 3.23 13.94
N LEU A 8 41.29 4.25 13.56
CA LEU A 8 40.75 5.54 13.11
C LEU A 8 39.92 5.42 11.83
N ILE A 9 40.36 4.61 10.86
CA ILE A 9 39.65 4.40 9.59
C ILE A 9 38.34 3.63 9.82
N ILE A 10 38.34 2.61 10.69
CA ILE A 10 37.11 1.86 11.06
C ILE A 10 36.14 2.78 11.82
N ALA A 11 36.62 3.61 12.75
CA ALA A 11 35.79 4.55 13.49
C ALA A 11 35.17 5.64 12.58
N LEU A 12 35.94 6.19 11.64
CA LEU A 12 35.44 7.14 10.63
C LEU A 12 34.45 6.50 9.65
N PHE A 13 34.66 5.23 9.30
CA PHE A 13 33.73 4.47 8.46
C PHE A 13 32.41 4.15 9.20
N CYS A 14 32.46 3.82 10.49
CA CYS A 14 31.27 3.60 11.32
C CYS A 14 30.43 4.88 11.51
N LEU A 15 31.07 6.05 11.68
CA LEU A 15 30.36 7.33 11.81
C LEU A 15 29.61 7.74 10.53
N GLY A 16 30.16 7.44 9.35
CA GLY A 16 29.51 7.71 8.07
C GLY A 16 28.25 6.88 7.83
N ILE A 17 28.26 5.60 8.25
CA ILE A 17 27.13 4.67 8.06
C ILE A 17 25.97 4.99 9.00
N VAL A 18 26.26 5.36 10.25
CA VAL A 18 25.23 5.71 11.25
C VAL A 18 24.51 7.02 10.87
N SER A 19 25.23 8.05 10.44
CA SER A 19 24.62 9.36 10.11
C SER A 19 23.69 9.32 8.89
N CYS A 20 23.90 8.35 7.97
CA CYS A 20 23.07 8.22 6.78
C CYS A 20 21.70 7.61 7.08
N ARG A 21 21.66 6.62 8.00
CA ARG A 21 20.47 5.87 8.40
C ARG A 21 19.49 6.73 9.21
N THR A 22 19.98 7.50 10.18
CA THR A 22 19.13 8.41 10.99
C THR A 22 18.41 9.43 10.11
N ARG A 23 19.08 9.94 9.08
CA ARG A 23 18.49 10.93 8.16
C ARG A 23 17.35 10.38 7.30
N THR A 24 17.35 9.09 6.94
CA THR A 24 16.26 8.50 6.15
C THR A 24 14.99 8.38 7.00
N GLU A 25 15.11 7.84 8.21
CA GLU A 25 13.99 7.72 9.17
C GLU A 25 13.39 9.09 9.51
N GLU A 26 14.24 10.10 9.77
CA GLU A 26 13.78 11.49 10.01
C GLU A 26 12.96 12.06 8.84
N LEU A 27 13.32 11.72 7.60
CA LEU A 27 12.55 12.12 6.42
C LEU A 27 11.21 11.38 6.36
N TYR A 28 11.14 10.10 6.70
CA TYR A 28 9.85 9.39 6.76
C TYR A 28 8.92 10.01 7.79
N SER A 29 9.39 10.21 9.03
CA SER A 29 8.57 10.85 10.07
C SER A 29 8.10 12.26 9.66
N LYS A 30 8.95 13.03 8.97
CA LYS A 30 8.53 14.33 8.42
C LYS A 30 7.45 14.17 7.35
N GLY A 31 7.57 13.18 6.47
CA GLY A 31 6.57 12.88 5.44
C GLY A 31 5.22 12.49 6.05
N GLU A 32 5.23 11.63 7.06
CA GLU A 32 4.04 11.18 7.80
C GLU A 32 3.34 12.35 8.50
N ASN A 33 4.08 13.19 9.22
CA ASN A 33 3.50 14.39 9.85
C ASN A 33 2.82 15.31 8.83
N LEU A 34 3.42 15.49 7.64
CA LEU A 34 2.80 16.29 6.57
C LEU A 34 1.53 15.63 6.02
N VAL A 35 1.46 14.30 5.97
CA VAL A 35 0.23 13.56 5.60
C VAL A 35 -0.86 13.78 6.64
N GLU A 36 -0.53 13.71 7.93
CA GLU A 36 -1.49 13.98 9.02
C GLU A 36 -2.01 15.43 8.97
N GLU A 37 -1.14 16.38 8.61
CA GLU A 37 -1.49 17.78 8.36
C GLU A 37 -2.23 17.99 7.02
N LYS A 38 -2.49 16.91 6.26
CA LYS A 38 -3.13 16.93 4.92
C LYS A 38 -2.35 17.71 3.86
N LYS A 39 -1.06 17.96 4.08
CA LYS A 39 -0.13 18.62 3.15
C LYS A 39 0.50 17.61 2.20
N TYR A 40 -0.32 16.97 1.38
CA TYR A 40 0.10 15.84 0.54
C TYR A 40 1.18 16.21 -0.48
N SER A 41 1.10 17.40 -1.08
CA SER A 41 2.12 17.89 -2.02
C SER A 41 3.50 18.04 -1.37
N GLU A 42 3.55 18.55 -0.14
CA GLU A 42 4.81 18.68 0.60
C GLU A 42 5.34 17.30 1.03
N ALA A 43 4.46 16.40 1.48
CA ALA A 43 4.84 15.02 1.79
C ALA A 43 5.43 14.29 0.57
N ILE A 44 4.85 14.49 -0.62
CA ILE A 44 5.37 13.94 -1.89
C ILE A 44 6.80 14.43 -2.16
N GLU A 45 7.11 15.71 -1.88
CA GLU A 45 8.47 16.23 -2.03
C GLU A 45 9.45 15.59 -1.03
N ILE A 46 9.00 15.28 0.18
CA ILE A 46 9.79 14.52 1.15
C ILE A 46 10.10 13.11 0.63
N TYR A 47 9.09 12.37 0.14
CA TYR A 47 9.30 11.03 -0.42
C TYR A 47 10.16 11.07 -1.70
N ASN A 48 10.05 12.11 -2.53
CA ASN A 48 10.97 12.34 -3.65
C ASN A 48 12.42 12.49 -3.18
N ASN A 49 12.65 13.19 -2.06
CA ASN A 49 13.99 13.36 -1.51
C ASN A 49 14.56 12.04 -0.95
N ILE A 50 13.73 11.19 -0.35
CA ILE A 50 14.13 9.83 0.04
C ILE A 50 14.55 9.03 -1.20
N LEU A 51 13.73 9.04 -2.26
CA LEU A 51 14.00 8.30 -3.50
C LEU A 51 15.22 8.82 -4.28
N LYS A 52 15.57 10.11 -4.16
CA LYS A 52 16.83 10.66 -4.70
C LYS A 52 18.05 10.07 -4.02
N ARG A 53 17.96 9.72 -2.74
CA ARG A 53 19.06 9.13 -1.96
C ARG A 53 19.14 7.63 -2.21
N ASN A 54 18.01 6.94 -2.19
CA ASN A 54 17.92 5.52 -2.48
C ASN A 54 16.63 5.21 -3.25
N SER A 55 16.75 5.00 -4.55
CA SER A 55 15.63 4.72 -5.46
C SER A 55 15.10 3.27 -5.38
N LYS A 56 15.61 2.47 -4.46
CA LYS A 56 15.16 1.09 -4.21
C LYS A 56 14.19 0.96 -3.04
N LEU A 57 14.01 2.01 -2.22
CA LEU A 57 13.09 1.97 -1.08
C LEU A 57 11.64 1.94 -1.57
N GLN A 58 10.96 0.81 -1.32
CA GLN A 58 9.65 0.54 -1.91
C GLN A 58 8.55 1.32 -1.19
N ASP A 59 8.62 1.39 0.13
CA ASP A 59 7.70 2.17 0.95
C ASP A 59 7.69 3.67 0.59
N ALA A 60 8.81 4.28 0.16
CA ALA A 60 8.80 5.67 -0.32
C ALA A 60 7.96 5.85 -1.59
N TYR A 61 7.97 4.87 -2.51
CA TYR A 61 7.04 4.87 -3.65
C TYR A 61 5.60 4.62 -3.19
N TYR A 62 5.40 3.76 -2.20
CA TYR A 62 4.09 3.42 -1.65
C TYR A 62 3.45 4.63 -0.96
N TYR A 63 4.15 5.30 -0.04
CA TYR A 63 3.65 6.48 0.64
C TYR A 63 3.45 7.65 -0.33
N LYS A 64 4.29 7.79 -1.35
CA LYS A 64 4.04 8.74 -2.44
C LYS A 64 2.74 8.41 -3.19
N ALA A 65 2.44 7.14 -3.44
CA ALA A 65 1.18 6.71 -4.05
C ALA A 65 -0.01 6.99 -3.13
N ASP A 66 0.12 6.72 -1.82
CA ASP A 66 -0.90 7.04 -0.82
C ASP A 66 -1.16 8.54 -0.72
N CYS A 67 -0.14 9.40 -0.78
CA CYS A 67 -0.34 10.85 -0.85
C CYS A 67 -1.15 11.25 -2.09
N TYR A 68 -0.87 10.67 -3.27
CA TYR A 68 -1.70 10.93 -4.45
C TYR A 68 -3.12 10.41 -4.29
N PHE A 69 -3.31 9.26 -3.63
CA PHE A 69 -4.63 8.72 -3.35
C PHE A 69 -5.43 9.65 -2.42
N LEU A 70 -4.81 10.13 -1.34
CA LEU A 70 -5.41 11.06 -0.39
C LEU A 70 -5.70 12.44 -1.01
N ASP A 71 -4.89 12.87 -1.98
CA ASP A 71 -5.12 14.04 -2.82
C ASP A 71 -6.17 13.79 -3.93
N SER A 72 -6.86 12.64 -3.91
CA SER A 72 -7.82 12.20 -4.93
C SER A 72 -7.26 12.09 -6.35
N ASN A 73 -5.94 12.11 -6.51
CA ASN A 73 -5.23 11.90 -7.77
C ASN A 73 -5.02 10.40 -8.04
N TYR A 74 -6.14 9.69 -8.21
CA TYR A 74 -6.15 8.23 -8.35
C TYR A 74 -5.33 7.72 -9.54
N THR A 75 -5.24 8.50 -10.63
CA THR A 75 -4.40 8.16 -11.79
C THR A 75 -2.93 8.07 -11.42
N LYS A 76 -2.40 9.03 -10.64
CA LYS A 76 -1.00 9.00 -10.19
C LYS A 76 -0.79 7.93 -9.11
N ALA A 77 -1.75 7.77 -8.18
CA ALA A 77 -1.69 6.69 -7.19
C ALA A 77 -1.58 5.31 -7.88
N LEU A 78 -2.45 5.06 -8.86
CA LEU A 78 -2.46 3.84 -9.67
C LEU A 78 -1.13 3.62 -10.38
N HIS A 79 -0.56 4.67 -10.97
CA HIS A 79 0.74 4.59 -11.64
C HIS A 79 1.84 4.09 -10.70
N TYR A 80 1.98 4.68 -9.51
CA TYR A 80 3.04 4.32 -8.57
C TYR A 80 2.81 2.94 -7.94
N TYR A 81 1.56 2.55 -7.65
CA TYR A 81 1.26 1.18 -7.20
C TYR A 81 1.61 0.14 -8.26
N LYS A 82 1.28 0.38 -9.53
CA LYS A 82 1.67 -0.52 -10.63
C LYS A 82 3.18 -0.57 -10.83
N LEU A 83 3.87 0.55 -10.66
CA LEU A 83 5.33 0.61 -10.73
C LEU A 83 5.98 -0.29 -9.66
N LEU A 84 5.45 -0.28 -8.44
CA LEU A 84 5.90 -1.16 -7.36
C LEU A 84 5.72 -2.64 -7.69
N LEU A 85 4.55 -3.03 -8.21
CA LEU A 85 4.32 -4.40 -8.67
C LEU A 85 5.30 -4.81 -9.78
N LYS A 86 5.51 -3.95 -10.77
CA LYS A 86 6.46 -4.20 -11.85
C LYS A 86 7.88 -4.43 -11.33
N LYS A 87 8.31 -3.63 -10.35
CA LYS A 87 9.62 -3.79 -9.69
C LYS A 87 9.75 -5.13 -8.95
N LYS A 88 8.64 -5.68 -8.48
CA LYS A 88 8.55 -7.02 -7.87
C LYS A 88 8.35 -8.16 -8.88
N GLY A 89 8.47 -7.87 -10.18
CA GLY A 89 8.27 -8.86 -11.23
C GLY A 89 6.81 -9.26 -11.42
N VAL A 90 5.86 -8.46 -10.93
CA VAL A 90 4.44 -8.64 -11.15
C VAL A 90 4.01 -7.75 -12.32
N GLU A 91 3.62 -8.35 -13.43
CA GLU A 91 3.09 -7.63 -14.59
C GLU A 91 1.58 -7.72 -14.65
N ILE A 92 0.95 -6.57 -14.96
CA ILE A 92 -0.51 -6.44 -15.09
C ILE A 92 -0.80 -6.11 -16.54
N GLU A 93 -1.36 -7.06 -17.28
CA GLU A 93 -1.83 -6.89 -18.65
C GLU A 93 -3.32 -7.20 -18.67
N GLU A 94 -4.17 -6.18 -18.87
CA GLU A 94 -5.64 -6.28 -18.87
C GLU A 94 -6.20 -7.19 -17.76
N ASN A 95 -6.37 -8.48 -18.08
CA ASN A 95 -6.97 -9.51 -17.26
C ASN A 95 -5.97 -10.49 -16.63
N MET A 96 -4.70 -10.48 -17.01
CA MET A 96 -3.68 -11.38 -16.48
C MET A 96 -2.75 -10.66 -15.49
N ILE A 97 -2.41 -11.39 -14.42
CA ILE A 97 -1.33 -11.03 -13.51
C ILE A 97 -0.32 -12.15 -13.66
N SER A 98 0.88 -11.82 -14.15
CA SER A 98 1.99 -12.76 -14.23
C SER A 98 3.03 -12.38 -13.20
N GLU A 99 3.60 -13.38 -12.54
CA GLU A 99 4.61 -13.19 -11.52
C GLU A 99 5.89 -13.90 -11.94
N ARG A 100 6.98 -13.16 -11.94
CA ARG A 100 8.32 -13.70 -12.16
C ARG A 100 9.05 -13.72 -10.83
N ASN A 101 9.80 -14.80 -10.61
CA ASN A 101 10.69 -14.89 -9.45
C ASN A 101 11.85 -13.91 -9.63
N VAL A 102 11.73 -12.76 -8.98
CA VAL A 102 12.78 -11.74 -8.95
C VAL A 102 13.62 -12.01 -7.71
N ASN A 103 14.72 -12.77 -7.88
CA ASN A 103 15.69 -12.96 -6.81
C ASN A 103 16.79 -11.89 -6.94
N ILE A 104 16.63 -10.78 -6.22
CA ILE A 104 17.62 -9.70 -6.19
C ILE A 104 18.24 -9.69 -4.80
N LEU A 105 19.57 -9.74 -4.75
CA LEU A 105 20.31 -9.48 -3.52
C LEU A 105 20.18 -7.98 -3.19
N GLU A 106 19.36 -7.65 -2.20
CA GLU A 106 19.12 -6.28 -1.76
C GLU A 106 19.92 -5.96 -0.48
N SER A 107 20.14 -4.66 -0.20
CA SER A 107 20.74 -4.24 1.06
C SER A 107 19.75 -4.44 2.22
N GLN A 108 20.23 -4.48 3.46
CA GLN A 108 19.34 -4.57 4.62
C GLN A 108 18.38 -3.38 4.71
N GLU A 109 18.83 -2.18 4.34
CA GLU A 109 17.98 -1.00 4.27
C GLU A 109 16.79 -1.23 3.35
N VAL A 110 17.03 -1.72 2.12
CA VAL A 110 15.95 -1.98 1.16
C VAL A 110 14.99 -3.06 1.67
N ARG A 111 15.51 -4.14 2.29
CA ARG A 111 14.65 -5.18 2.91
C ARG A 111 13.75 -4.64 4.02
N ASN A 112 14.23 -3.70 4.82
CA ASN A 112 13.42 -3.11 5.90
C ASN A 112 12.27 -2.25 5.39
N HIS A 113 12.40 -1.76 4.15
CA HIS A 113 11.45 -0.86 3.49
C HIS A 113 10.65 -1.62 2.41
N GLU A 114 10.55 -2.95 2.55
CA GLU A 114 9.83 -3.81 1.62
C GLU A 114 8.33 -3.79 1.90
N ILE A 115 7.53 -3.63 0.85
CA ILE A 115 6.07 -3.71 0.94
C ILE A 115 5.60 -5.08 0.40
N PRO A 116 4.75 -5.82 1.12
CA PRO A 116 4.18 -7.06 0.60
C PRO A 116 3.38 -6.83 -0.69
N VAL A 117 3.50 -7.73 -1.68
CA VAL A 117 2.69 -7.70 -2.92
C VAL A 117 1.19 -7.64 -2.60
N ALA A 118 0.77 -8.35 -1.56
CA ALA A 118 -0.62 -8.41 -1.12
C ALA A 118 -1.17 -7.05 -0.64
N GLU A 119 -0.34 -6.23 0.03
CA GLU A 119 -0.69 -4.86 0.43
C GLU A 119 -0.87 -3.96 -0.81
N ILE A 120 -0.01 -4.11 -1.81
CA ILE A 120 -0.15 -3.34 -3.05
C ILE A 120 -1.43 -3.73 -3.81
N PHE A 121 -1.79 -5.02 -3.82
CA PHE A 121 -3.07 -5.47 -4.37
C PHE A 121 -4.26 -4.88 -3.62
N TYR A 122 -4.22 -4.83 -2.29
CA TYR A 122 -5.26 -4.18 -1.50
C TYR A 122 -5.43 -2.71 -1.89
N ARG A 123 -4.34 -1.93 -1.93
CA ARG A 123 -4.37 -0.51 -2.34
C ARG A 123 -4.82 -0.30 -3.78
N LEU A 124 -4.43 -1.16 -4.72
CA LEU A 124 -4.96 -1.12 -6.08
C LEU A 124 -6.46 -1.38 -6.13
N GLY A 125 -6.93 -2.36 -5.37
CA GLY A 125 -8.35 -2.68 -5.24
C GLY A 125 -9.17 -1.46 -4.84
N ILE A 126 -8.73 -0.77 -3.78
CA ILE A 126 -9.35 0.47 -3.31
C ILE A 126 -9.24 1.58 -4.37
N THR A 127 -8.05 1.80 -4.93
CA THR A 127 -7.83 2.84 -5.95
C THR A 127 -8.77 2.67 -7.14
N TYR A 128 -8.92 1.44 -7.64
CA TYR A 128 -9.85 1.14 -8.74
C TYR A 128 -11.32 1.33 -8.36
N TYR A 129 -11.71 1.12 -7.11
CA TYR A 129 -13.05 1.40 -6.63
C TYR A 129 -13.39 2.89 -6.78
N TYR A 130 -12.49 3.77 -6.33
CA TYR A 130 -12.64 5.23 -6.44
C TYR A 130 -12.60 5.72 -7.89
N MET A 131 -11.94 4.99 -8.78
CA MET A 131 -11.95 5.24 -10.23
C MET A 131 -13.15 4.60 -10.96
N ASP A 132 -14.15 4.09 -10.24
CA ASP A 132 -15.34 3.41 -10.79
C ASP A 132 -15.04 2.16 -11.65
N SER A 133 -13.82 1.63 -11.55
CA SER A 133 -13.40 0.42 -12.25
C SER A 133 -13.68 -0.81 -11.40
N LEU A 134 -14.97 -1.08 -11.16
CA LEU A 134 -15.44 -2.06 -10.16
C LEU A 134 -14.93 -3.49 -10.40
N SER A 135 -14.85 -3.93 -11.66
CA SER A 135 -14.30 -5.26 -12.01
C SER A 135 -12.82 -5.40 -11.62
N SER A 136 -12.01 -4.39 -11.97
CA SER A 136 -10.59 -4.33 -11.58
C SER A 136 -10.44 -4.26 -10.07
N SER A 137 -11.27 -3.46 -9.40
CA SER A 137 -11.30 -3.36 -7.94
C SER A 137 -11.51 -4.74 -7.30
N PHE A 138 -12.58 -5.44 -7.69
CA PHE A 138 -12.90 -6.77 -7.18
C PHE A 138 -11.74 -7.76 -7.39
N LYS A 139 -11.14 -7.76 -8.58
CA LYS A 139 -10.01 -8.62 -8.94
C LYS A 139 -8.82 -8.39 -8.01
N PHE A 140 -8.41 -7.14 -7.78
CA PHE A 140 -7.24 -6.86 -6.94
C PHE A 140 -7.50 -7.14 -5.45
N LEU A 141 -8.72 -6.87 -4.96
CA LEU A 141 -9.12 -7.25 -3.60
C LEU A 141 -9.09 -8.77 -3.42
N GLN A 142 -9.55 -9.53 -4.42
CA GLN A 142 -9.48 -10.99 -4.42
C GLN A 142 -8.02 -11.49 -4.32
N ARG A 143 -7.09 -10.86 -5.04
CA ARG A 143 -5.66 -11.20 -4.93
C ARG A 143 -5.05 -10.90 -3.56
N SER A 144 -5.54 -9.86 -2.87
CA SER A 144 -5.16 -9.61 -1.47
C SER A 144 -5.64 -10.72 -0.54
N ILE A 145 -6.91 -11.14 -0.70
CA ILE A 145 -7.52 -12.23 0.08
C ILE A 145 -6.80 -13.56 -0.14
N GLU A 146 -6.50 -13.93 -1.39
CA GLU A 146 -5.76 -15.16 -1.74
C GLU A 146 -4.40 -15.24 -1.03
N ARG A 147 -3.81 -14.07 -0.74
CA ARG A 147 -2.53 -13.93 -0.04
C ARG A 147 -2.70 -13.70 1.46
N LYS A 148 -3.90 -13.90 2.00
CA LYS A 148 -4.26 -13.77 3.41
C LYS A 148 -3.99 -12.37 3.99
N HIS A 149 -4.07 -11.34 3.15
CA HIS A 149 -3.82 -9.95 3.54
C HIS A 149 -5.11 -9.14 3.55
N GLN A 150 -5.34 -8.38 4.63
CA GLN A 150 -6.52 -7.52 4.80
C GLN A 150 -7.83 -8.20 4.38
N ILE A 151 -8.06 -9.43 4.86
CA ILE A 151 -9.18 -10.26 4.36
C ILE A 151 -10.52 -9.57 4.65
N ALA A 152 -10.75 -9.17 5.90
CA ALA A 152 -12.00 -8.52 6.29
C ALA A 152 -12.18 -7.18 5.58
N GLY A 153 -11.16 -6.30 5.56
CA GLY A 153 -11.20 -5.05 4.80
C GLY A 153 -11.46 -5.26 3.30
N SER A 154 -10.90 -6.32 2.70
CA SER A 154 -11.15 -6.63 1.29
C SER A 154 -12.59 -7.09 1.05
N LEU A 155 -13.17 -7.86 1.96
CA LEU A 155 -14.59 -8.24 1.92
C LEU A 155 -15.49 -7.01 2.05
N ILE A 156 -15.15 -6.04 2.92
CA ILE A 156 -15.86 -4.75 3.01
C ILE A 156 -15.91 -4.07 1.65
N TRP A 157 -14.76 -3.91 0.98
CA TRP A 157 -14.72 -3.30 -0.34
C TRP A 157 -15.49 -4.10 -1.40
N GLN A 158 -15.45 -5.44 -1.36
CA GLN A 158 -16.26 -6.28 -2.24
C GLN A 158 -17.76 -6.09 -2.00
N GLY A 159 -18.21 -5.97 -0.74
CA GLY A 159 -19.59 -5.63 -0.42
C GLY A 159 -20.01 -4.26 -0.95
N LEU A 160 -19.13 -3.26 -0.83
CA LEU A 160 -19.37 -1.93 -1.39
C LEU A 160 -19.47 -1.95 -2.92
N ILE A 161 -18.65 -2.76 -3.62
CA ILE A 161 -18.78 -2.99 -5.06
C ILE A 161 -20.18 -3.52 -5.41
N TRP A 162 -20.66 -4.55 -4.70
CA TRP A 162 -21.98 -5.13 -4.96
C TRP A 162 -23.14 -4.21 -4.61
N THR A 163 -22.93 -3.28 -3.68
CA THR A 163 -23.89 -2.21 -3.40
C THR A 163 -24.03 -1.27 -4.60
N ARG A 164 -22.91 -0.93 -5.26
CA ARG A 164 -22.90 -0.07 -6.46
C ARG A 164 -23.42 -0.76 -7.72
N THR A 165 -23.39 -2.09 -7.78
CA THR A 165 -23.96 -2.89 -8.89
C THR A 165 -25.41 -3.34 -8.62
N GLU A 166 -26.09 -2.69 -7.68
CA GLU A 166 -27.51 -2.90 -7.31
C GLU A 166 -27.88 -4.32 -6.83
N SER A 167 -26.89 -5.17 -6.53
CA SER A 167 -27.12 -6.53 -6.03
C SER A 167 -27.01 -6.57 -4.50
N VAL A 168 -28.01 -6.01 -3.81
CA VAL A 168 -28.04 -5.85 -2.35
C VAL A 168 -27.75 -7.17 -1.62
N HIS A 169 -28.41 -8.26 -2.02
CA HIS A 169 -28.22 -9.58 -1.39
C HIS A 169 -26.75 -10.03 -1.37
N LYS A 170 -26.02 -9.84 -2.49
CA LYS A 170 -24.60 -10.19 -2.56
C LYS A 170 -23.76 -9.31 -1.65
N SER A 171 -24.06 -8.01 -1.55
CA SER A 171 -23.32 -7.12 -0.64
C SER A 171 -23.40 -7.58 0.82
N CYS A 172 -24.57 -8.06 1.24
CA CYS A 172 -24.82 -8.50 2.61
C CYS A 172 -23.98 -9.71 3.00
N ASP A 173 -23.76 -10.67 2.09
CA ASP A 173 -22.87 -11.82 2.33
C ASP A 173 -21.44 -11.36 2.65
N PHE A 174 -20.91 -10.42 1.87
CA PHE A 174 -19.56 -9.89 2.10
C PHE A 174 -19.44 -9.17 3.44
N PHE A 175 -20.41 -8.32 3.80
CA PHE A 175 -20.40 -7.61 5.08
C PHE A 175 -20.56 -8.55 6.27
N GLN A 176 -21.40 -9.58 6.14
CA GLN A 176 -21.57 -10.63 7.16
C GLN A 176 -20.27 -11.39 7.40
N ARG A 177 -19.59 -11.81 6.32
CA ARG A 177 -18.29 -12.49 6.43
C ARG A 177 -17.20 -11.59 7.02
N ALA A 178 -17.20 -10.30 6.70
CA ALA A 178 -16.27 -9.35 7.32
C ALA A 178 -16.52 -9.20 8.84
N LYS A 179 -17.79 -9.12 9.24
CA LYS A 179 -18.20 -9.10 10.67
C LYS A 179 -17.75 -10.37 11.40
N GLU A 180 -17.93 -11.54 10.80
CA GLU A 180 -17.49 -12.83 11.36
C GLU A 180 -15.99 -12.91 11.58
N LEU A 181 -15.21 -12.14 10.81
CA LEU A 181 -13.76 -11.97 10.99
C LEU A 181 -13.40 -10.90 12.02
N GLY A 182 -14.39 -10.31 12.72
CA GLY A 182 -14.19 -9.31 13.76
C GLY A 182 -14.06 -7.87 13.27
N ASP A 183 -14.37 -7.58 12.01
CA ASP A 183 -14.31 -6.22 11.46
C ASP A 183 -15.58 -5.43 11.78
N ALA A 184 -15.43 -4.35 12.54
CA ALA A 184 -16.54 -3.50 13.00
C ALA A 184 -17.30 -2.81 11.86
N GLU A 185 -16.64 -2.57 10.73
CA GLU A 185 -17.28 -1.96 9.56
C GLU A 185 -18.28 -2.92 8.92
N GLY A 186 -18.05 -4.23 9.04
CA GLY A 186 -18.97 -5.26 8.54
C GLY A 186 -20.35 -5.15 9.18
N GLU A 187 -20.40 -5.02 10.51
CA GLU A 187 -21.65 -4.80 11.23
C GLU A 187 -22.29 -3.46 10.85
N ARG A 188 -21.50 -2.40 10.75
CA ARG A 188 -22.00 -1.07 10.35
C ARG A 188 -22.67 -1.12 8.98
N PHE A 189 -22.05 -1.78 8.00
CA PHE A 189 -22.57 -1.85 6.64
C PHE A 189 -23.78 -2.79 6.50
N LEU A 190 -23.87 -3.87 7.29
CA LEU A 190 -25.09 -4.67 7.37
C LEU A 190 -26.30 -3.82 7.79
N LYS A 191 -26.15 -3.03 8.86
CA LYS A 191 -27.21 -2.12 9.33
C LYS A 191 -27.61 -1.11 8.26
N LEU A 192 -26.62 -0.55 7.57
CA LEU A 192 -26.85 0.49 6.56
C LEU A 192 -27.54 -0.03 5.30
N PHE A 193 -27.11 -1.18 4.78
CA PHE A 193 -27.50 -1.66 3.45
C PHE A 193 -28.46 -2.85 3.45
N CYS A 194 -28.51 -3.64 4.53
CA CYS A 194 -29.19 -4.94 4.56
C CYS A 194 -30.41 -4.95 5.48
N GLU A 195 -30.38 -4.21 6.59
CA GLU A 195 -31.44 -4.27 7.62
C GLU A 195 -32.60 -3.28 7.38
N SER A 196 -32.47 -2.33 6.44
CA SER A 196 -33.48 -1.28 6.17
C SER A 196 -34.46 -1.59 5.02
N LYS A 197 -34.43 -2.82 4.46
CA LYS A 197 -35.35 -3.27 3.37
C LYS A 197 -36.22 -4.47 3.74
N ALA A 198 -36.57 -4.65 5.01
CA ALA A 198 -37.69 -5.51 5.35
C ALA A 198 -39.00 -4.83 4.86
N PRO A 199 -39.82 -5.49 4.01
CA PRO A 199 -41.11 -4.93 3.64
C PRO A 199 -41.96 -4.78 4.92
N LYS A 200 -42.54 -3.59 5.11
CA LYS A 200 -43.68 -3.44 6.03
C LYS A 200 -44.88 -4.18 5.49
#